data_AF-A0A1B9M2X5-F1
#
_entry.id   AF-A0A1B9M2X5-F1
#
_cell.length_a   1.000
_cell.length_b   1.000
_cell.length_c   1.000
_cell.angle_alpha   90.00
_cell.angle_beta   90.00
_cell.angle_gamma   90.00
#
_symmetry.space_group_name_H-M   'P 1'
#
loop_
_entity.id
_entity.type
_entity.pdbx_description
1 polymer ?
#
loop_
_entity_poly.entity_id
_entity_poly.type
_entity_poly.pdbx_seq_one_letter_code
_entity_poly.pdbx_strand_id
1 'polypeptide(L)'
;MSRQKSKIKKGGLKLPKLTMSLFKFFSCYFLLFIDVVSKILYVYDSIANTISELFGRQNITFPCDYRFKLNQRDLQIYDAFKGNNYVELSQKYKMTERGIRKVIDRVYKRMIKEKQPTLFDFNDA
;
A
#
# COMPACT_ATOMS: atom_id res chain seq x y z
N MET A 1 20.85 47.59 -61.68
CA MET A 1 20.70 47.45 -60.20
C MET A 1 20.94 46.00 -59.80
N SER A 2 22.10 45.75 -59.20
CA SER A 2 22.62 44.44 -58.81
C SER A 2 22.14 44.05 -57.40
N ARG A 3 21.48 42.91 -57.26
CA ARG A 3 21.17 42.30 -55.94
C ARG A 3 22.21 41.24 -55.63
N GLN A 4 23.08 41.50 -54.65
CA GLN A 4 24.01 40.51 -54.10
C GLN A 4 23.25 39.45 -53.31
N LYS A 5 23.50 38.16 -53.61
CA LYS A 5 23.02 37.03 -52.80
C LYS A 5 24.01 36.77 -51.66
N SER A 6 23.58 36.97 -50.42
CA SER A 6 24.37 36.66 -49.23
C SER A 6 24.41 35.14 -48.99
N LYS A 7 25.61 34.55 -49.04
CA LYS A 7 25.86 33.14 -48.72
C LYS A 7 25.81 32.96 -47.20
N ILE A 8 24.77 32.29 -46.70
CA ILE A 8 24.67 31.84 -45.31
C ILE A 8 25.65 30.67 -45.13
N LYS A 9 26.73 30.89 -44.37
CA LYS A 9 27.70 29.84 -44.00
C LYS A 9 27.04 28.89 -42.99
N LYS A 10 26.76 27.64 -43.40
CA LYS A 10 26.38 26.58 -42.47
C LYS A 10 27.62 26.17 -41.67
N GLY A 11 27.74 26.69 -40.44
CA GLY A 11 28.70 26.20 -39.46
C GLY A 11 28.38 24.74 -39.13
N GLY A 12 29.28 23.83 -39.50
CA GLY A 12 29.16 22.41 -39.18
C GLY A 12 29.20 22.22 -37.66
N LEU A 13 28.10 21.73 -37.10
CA LEU A 13 27.98 21.37 -35.69
C LEU A 13 28.84 20.12 -35.44
N LYS A 14 30.04 20.29 -34.85
CA LYS A 14 30.86 19.17 -34.37
C LYS A 14 30.25 18.60 -33.09
N LEU A 15 29.28 17.68 -33.21
CA LEU A 15 28.87 16.83 -32.08
C LEU A 15 29.29 15.36 -32.33
N PRO A 16 30.49 14.93 -31.91
CA PRO A 16 30.69 13.49 -31.74
C PRO A 16 31.61 13.13 -30.56
N LYS A 17 31.37 13.68 -29.35
CA LYS A 17 32.07 13.19 -28.13
C LYS A 17 31.18 13.13 -26.88
N LEU A 18 30.17 14.00 -26.75
CA LEU A 18 29.26 13.99 -25.58
C LEU A 18 28.12 12.96 -25.69
N THR A 19 27.73 12.55 -26.90
CA THR A 19 26.61 11.61 -27.09
C THR A 19 26.95 10.19 -26.67
N MET A 20 28.24 9.84 -26.61
CA MET A 20 28.69 8.50 -26.23
C MET A 20 28.72 8.27 -24.71
N SER A 21 28.98 9.30 -23.91
CA SER A 21 28.93 9.17 -22.45
C SER A 21 27.50 9.01 -21.95
N LEU A 22 26.57 9.79 -22.51
CA LEU A 22 25.15 9.71 -22.14
C LEU A 22 24.54 8.36 -22.51
N PHE A 23 24.84 7.82 -23.70
CA PHE A 23 24.35 6.50 -24.13
C PHE A 23 24.87 5.37 -23.23
N LYS A 24 26.12 5.47 -22.76
CA LYS A 24 26.73 4.50 -21.83
C LYS A 24 26.11 4.60 -20.42
N PHE A 25 25.75 5.81 -19.99
CA PHE A 25 25.00 6.03 -18.76
C PHE A 25 23.57 5.45 -18.82
N PHE A 26 22.85 5.69 -19.92
CA PHE A 26 21.52 5.11 -20.13
C PHE A 26 21.55 3.58 -20.21
N SER A 27 22.55 3.01 -20.89
CA SER A 27 22.73 1.56 -20.95
C SER A 27 23.01 0.95 -19.57
N CYS A 28 23.84 1.58 -18.74
CA CYS A 28 24.17 1.09 -17.41
C CYS A 28 22.96 1.14 -16.45
N TYR A 29 22.18 2.24 -16.48
CA TYR A 29 20.95 2.34 -15.68
C TYR A 29 19.88 1.34 -16.12
N PHE A 30 19.75 1.09 -17.42
CA PHE A 30 18.78 0.15 -17.95
C PHE A 30 19.09 -1.29 -17.56
N LEU A 31 20.37 -1.69 -17.55
CA LEU A 31 20.79 -3.01 -17.07
C LEU A 31 20.56 -3.18 -15.57
N LEU A 32 20.88 -2.15 -14.77
CA LEU A 32 20.56 -2.14 -13.33
C LEU A 32 19.05 -2.27 -13.05
N PHE A 33 18.22 -1.69 -13.92
CA PHE A 33 16.76 -1.82 -13.82
C PHE A 33 16.29 -3.25 -14.13
N ILE A 34 16.86 -3.90 -15.15
CA ILE A 34 16.54 -5.31 -15.49
C ILE A 34 16.93 -6.25 -14.34
N ASP A 35 18.07 -6.02 -13.69
CA ASP A 35 18.51 -6.84 -12.55
C ASP A 35 17.54 -6.73 -11.36
N VAL A 36 17.05 -5.52 -11.06
CA VAL A 36 16.07 -5.30 -9.98
C VAL A 36 14.75 -5.99 -10.30
N VAL A 37 14.23 -5.85 -11.52
CA VAL A 37 12.97 -6.48 -11.94
C VAL A 37 13.08 -8.01 -11.89
N SER A 38 14.20 -8.58 -12.34
CA SER A 38 14.43 -10.02 -12.31
C SER A 38 14.46 -10.57 -10.87
N LYS A 39 15.07 -9.82 -9.94
CA LYS A 39 15.10 -10.19 -8.51
C LYS A 39 13.72 -10.17 -7.87
N ILE A 40 12.92 -9.16 -8.21
CA ILE A 40 11.53 -9.03 -7.74
C ILE A 40 10.70 -10.23 -8.23
N LEU A 41 10.81 -10.57 -9.52
CA LEU A 41 10.08 -11.71 -10.10
C LEU A 41 10.40 -13.03 -9.39
N TYR A 42 11.69 -13.29 -9.12
CA TYR A 42 12.13 -14.49 -8.40
C TYR A 42 11.57 -14.58 -6.97
N VAL A 43 11.50 -13.45 -6.25
CA VAL A 43 10.89 -13.40 -4.92
C VAL A 43 9.40 -13.69 -5.00
N TYR A 44 8.70 -13.19 -6.01
CA TYR A 44 7.27 -13.49 -6.19
C TYR A 44 7.03 -14.97 -6.48
N ASP A 45 7.81 -15.60 -7.37
CA ASP A 45 7.66 -17.01 -7.69
C ASP A 45 7.93 -17.90 -6.47
N SER A 46 8.97 -17.60 -5.68
CA SER A 46 9.24 -18.35 -4.45
C SER A 46 8.12 -18.21 -3.42
N ILE A 47 7.55 -17.01 -3.26
CA ILE A 47 6.38 -16.80 -2.38
C ILE A 47 5.16 -17.57 -2.90
N ALA A 48 4.87 -17.50 -4.21
CA ALA A 48 3.74 -18.22 -4.79
C ALA A 48 3.88 -19.74 -4.59
N ASN A 49 5.08 -20.29 -4.80
CA ASN A 49 5.36 -21.70 -4.60
C ASN A 49 5.18 -22.13 -3.14
N THR A 50 5.72 -21.35 -2.18
CA THR A 50 5.55 -21.65 -0.75
C THR A 50 4.09 -21.60 -0.31
N ILE A 51 3.30 -20.62 -0.78
CA ILE A 51 1.86 -20.54 -0.52
C ILE A 51 1.15 -21.77 -1.12
N SER A 52 1.51 -22.18 -2.34
CA SER A 52 0.93 -23.35 -3.00
C SER A 52 1.28 -24.65 -2.27
N GLU A 53 2.51 -24.83 -1.79
CA GLU A 53 2.90 -26.02 -1.02
C GLU A 53 2.17 -26.10 0.33
N LEU A 54 2.02 -24.97 1.02
CA LEU A 54 1.37 -24.92 2.34
C LEU A 54 -0.16 -25.06 2.24
N PHE A 55 -0.77 -24.45 1.23
CA PHE A 55 -2.23 -24.26 1.16
C PHE A 55 -2.89 -24.90 -0.06
N GLY A 56 -2.14 -25.37 -1.05
CA GLY A 56 -2.63 -25.81 -2.37
C GLY A 56 -3.55 -27.04 -2.38
N ARG A 57 -3.89 -27.60 -1.22
CA ARG A 57 -4.84 -28.71 -1.07
C ARG A 57 -6.01 -28.41 -0.15
N GLN A 58 -6.06 -27.20 0.42
CA GLN A 58 -7.07 -26.77 1.37
C GLN A 58 -7.95 -25.68 0.75
N ASN A 59 -9.26 -25.78 0.93
CA ASN A 59 -10.17 -24.69 0.57
C ASN A 59 -10.26 -23.70 1.74
N ILE A 60 -9.46 -22.63 1.70
CA ILE A 60 -9.42 -21.61 2.75
C ILE A 60 -10.44 -20.53 2.41
N THR A 61 -11.48 -20.43 3.23
CA THR A 61 -12.44 -19.32 3.13
C THR A 61 -11.98 -18.19 4.03
N PHE A 62 -11.47 -17.11 3.42
CA PHE A 62 -11.22 -15.88 4.17
C PHE A 62 -12.54 -15.18 4.45
N PRO A 63 -12.95 -14.99 5.72
CA PRO A 63 -14.16 -14.25 6.02
C PRO A 63 -13.96 -12.78 5.61
N CYS A 64 -14.66 -12.36 4.55
CA CYS A 64 -14.68 -10.97 4.08
C CYS A 64 -15.55 -10.04 4.96
N ASP A 65 -16.13 -10.56 6.03
CA ASP A 65 -17.05 -9.80 6.87
C ASP A 65 -16.40 -8.57 7.51
N TYR A 66 -17.22 -7.52 7.69
CA TYR A 66 -16.91 -6.33 8.48
C TYR A 66 -16.37 -6.67 9.89
N ARG A 67 -16.64 -7.88 10.41
CA ARG A 67 -16.12 -8.34 11.69
C ARG A 67 -14.61 -8.61 11.65
N PHE A 68 -14.00 -9.00 10.53
CA PHE A 68 -12.58 -9.33 10.52
C PHE A 68 -11.71 -8.07 10.50
N LYS A 69 -12.08 -7.07 9.69
CA LYS A 69 -11.37 -5.79 9.63
C LYS A 69 -11.83 -4.89 10.77
N LEU A 70 -11.12 -4.94 11.89
CA LEU A 70 -11.02 -3.76 12.73
C LEU A 70 -10.39 -2.69 11.84
N ASN A 71 -11.19 -1.72 11.41
CA ASN A 71 -10.64 -0.60 10.67
C ASN A 71 -9.60 0.05 11.56
N GLN A 72 -8.38 0.27 11.04
CA GLN A 72 -7.31 0.97 11.75
C GLN A 72 -7.82 2.29 12.36
N ARG A 73 -8.76 2.95 11.67
CA ARG A 73 -9.50 4.11 12.15
C ARG A 73 -10.30 3.86 13.43
N ASP A 74 -11.00 2.73 13.54
CA ASP A 74 -11.85 2.42 14.69
C ASP A 74 -10.98 2.18 15.94
N LEU A 75 -9.82 1.53 15.77
CA LEU A 75 -8.79 1.41 16.82
C LEU A 75 -8.26 2.79 17.24
N GLN A 76 -7.89 3.63 16.27
CA GLN A 76 -7.43 4.99 16.56
C GLN A 76 -8.47 5.84 17.31
N ILE A 77 -9.76 5.69 16.99
CA ILE A 77 -10.85 6.36 17.71
C ILE A 77 -10.92 5.86 19.15
N TYR A 78 -10.78 4.54 19.36
CA TYR A 78 -10.80 3.94 20.68
C TYR A 78 -9.58 4.35 21.53
N ASP A 79 -8.39 4.36 20.95
CA ASP A 79 -7.15 4.76 21.64
C ASP A 79 -7.17 6.25 22.02
N ALA A 80 -7.83 7.09 21.22
CA ALA A 80 -8.02 8.51 21.51
C ALA A 80 -9.18 8.79 22.47
N PHE A 81 -9.95 7.78 22.89
CA PHE A 81 -11.12 7.95 23.75
C PHE A 81 -10.72 8.03 25.22
N LYS A 82 -11.16 9.11 25.90
CA LYS A 82 -10.86 9.39 27.31
C LYS A 82 -12.05 9.16 28.26
N GLY A 83 -13.21 8.74 27.74
CA GLY A 83 -14.43 8.51 28.52
C GLY A 83 -15.53 9.55 28.31
N ASN A 84 -15.17 10.83 28.09
CA ASN A 84 -16.11 11.95 27.99
C ASN A 84 -15.94 12.81 26.72
N ASN A 85 -14.99 12.46 25.83
CA ASN A 85 -14.60 13.30 24.69
C ASN A 85 -15.35 12.98 23.37
N TYR A 86 -16.64 12.65 23.44
CA TYR A 86 -17.43 12.25 22.28
C TYR A 86 -17.57 13.37 21.23
N VAL A 87 -17.77 14.62 21.69
CA VAL A 87 -17.91 15.80 20.83
C VAL A 87 -16.61 16.08 20.07
N GLU A 88 -15.48 16.03 20.76
CA GLU A 88 -14.15 16.28 20.18
C GLU A 88 -13.81 15.22 19.13
N LEU A 89 -14.07 13.94 19.43
CA LEU A 89 -13.85 12.84 18.49
C LEU A 89 -14.78 12.94 17.27
N SER A 90 -16.04 13.34 17.49
CA SER A 90 -17.00 13.60 16.42
C SER A 90 -16.46 14.61 15.42
N GLN A 91 -15.94 15.74 15.90
CA GLN A 91 -15.36 16.79 15.06
C GLN A 91 -14.08 16.32 14.35
N LYS A 92 -13.16 15.69 15.09
CA LYS A 92 -11.87 15.23 14.57
C LYS A 92 -12.03 14.19 13.46
N TYR A 93 -12.95 13.24 13.63
CA TYR A 93 -13.15 12.13 12.71
C TYR A 93 -14.32 12.34 11.73
N LYS A 94 -14.96 13.51 11.75
CA LYS A 94 -16.12 13.88 10.92
C LYS A 94 -17.24 12.83 11.00
N MET A 95 -17.59 12.41 12.21
CA MET A 95 -18.67 11.46 12.48
C MET A 95 -19.69 12.05 13.42
N THR A 96 -20.93 11.54 13.36
CA THR A 96 -21.92 11.81 14.39
C THR A 96 -21.48 11.20 15.73
N GLU A 97 -21.82 11.83 16.85
CA GLU A 97 -21.53 11.29 18.18
C GLU A 97 -22.09 9.87 18.37
N ARG A 98 -23.29 9.62 17.83
CA ARG A 98 -23.90 8.29 17.81
C ARG A 98 -23.02 7.28 17.08
N GLY A 99 -22.38 7.68 15.98
CA GLY A 99 -21.42 6.86 15.23
C GLY A 99 -20.18 6.54 16.06
N ILE A 100 -19.60 7.55 16.72
CA ILE A 100 -18.43 7.38 17.61
C ILE A 100 -18.75 6.40 18.75
N ARG A 101 -19.91 6.55 19.40
CA ARG A 101 -20.37 5.62 20.47
C ARG A 101 -20.43 4.17 19.97
N LYS A 102 -21.05 3.95 18.80
CA LYS A 102 -21.12 2.61 18.18
C LYS A 102 -19.74 2.05 17.84
N VAL A 103 -18.80 2.89 17.40
CA VAL A 103 -17.42 2.47 17.13
C VAL A 103 -16.77 1.98 18.42
N ILE A 104 -16.82 2.79 19.47
CA ILE A 104 -16.23 2.46 20.79
C ILE A 104 -16.85 1.18 21.34
N ASP A 105 -18.17 1.04 21.35
CA ASP A 105 -18.87 -0.15 21.85
C ASP A 105 -18.46 -1.42 21.10
N ARG A 106 -18.24 -1.34 19.78
CA ARG A 106 -17.81 -2.48 18.97
C ARG A 106 -16.38 -2.90 19.29
N VAL A 107 -15.46 -1.96 19.45
CA VAL A 107 -14.07 -2.24 19.82
C VAL A 107 -14.03 -2.81 21.24
N TYR A 108 -14.74 -2.19 22.19
CA TYR A 108 -14.80 -2.63 23.58
C TYR A 108 -15.32 -4.07 23.73
N LYS A 109 -16.46 -4.40 23.09
CA LYS A 109 -17.00 -5.77 23.10
C LYS A 109 -16.03 -6.80 22.53
N ARG A 110 -15.23 -6.41 21.53
CA ARG A 110 -14.21 -7.29 20.96
C ARG A 110 -13.05 -7.50 21.95
N MET A 111 -12.52 -6.43 22.53
CA MET A 111 -11.45 -6.50 23.52
C MET A 111 -11.84 -7.37 24.73
N ILE A 112 -13.10 -7.29 25.18
CA ILE A 112 -13.61 -8.18 26.24
C ILE A 112 -13.64 -9.63 25.76
N LYS A 113 -14.21 -9.90 24.58
CA LYS A 113 -14.31 -11.27 24.03
C LYS A 113 -12.94 -11.92 23.83
N GLU A 114 -11.93 -11.14 23.45
CA GLU A 114 -10.56 -11.61 23.30
C GLU A 114 -9.89 -11.89 24.66
N LYS A 115 -10.13 -11.05 25.66
CA LYS A 115 -9.55 -11.20 27.00
C LYS A 115 -10.23 -12.28 27.84
N GLN A 116 -11.52 -12.50 27.63
CA GLN A 116 -12.33 -13.47 28.36
C GLN A 116 -12.98 -14.43 27.36
N PRO A 117 -12.41 -15.63 27.16
CA PRO A 117 -13.15 -16.70 26.50
C PRO A 117 -14.45 -16.96 27.29
N THR A 118 -15.52 -17.26 26.58
CA THR A 118 -16.83 -17.53 27.19
C THR A 118 -16.67 -18.68 28.19
N LEU A 119 -17.16 -18.46 29.42
CA LEU A 119 -16.96 -19.40 30.53
C LEU A 119 -17.69 -20.74 30.29
N PHE A 120 -18.72 -20.74 29.44
CA PHE A 120 -19.45 -21.93 28.99
C PHE A 120 -20.01 -21.71 27.58
N ASP A 121 -19.66 -22.57 26.64
CA ASP A 121 -20.36 -22.72 25.36
C ASP A 121 -21.19 -24.01 25.43
N PHE A 122 -22.43 -23.94 25.94
CA PHE A 122 -23.31 -25.12 26.07
C PHE A 122 -23.91 -25.59 24.74
N ASN A 123 -23.21 -25.39 23.62
CA ASN A 123 -23.70 -25.75 22.28
C ASN A 123 -23.01 -27.00 21.69
N ASP A 124 -22.44 -27.84 22.55
CA ASP A 124 -21.79 -29.11 22.19
C ASP A 124 -22.75 -30.32 22.36
N ALA A 125 -24.02 -30.18 21.97
CA ALA A 125 -25.02 -31.26 21.97
C ALA A 125 -25.63 -31.45 20.57
#